data_AF-S6TBK9-F1
#
_entry.id   AF-S6TBK9-F1
#
_cell.length_a   1.000
_cell.length_b   1.000
_cell.length_c   1.000
_cell.angle_alpha   90.00
_cell.angle_beta   90.00
_cell.angle_gamma   90.00
#
_symmetry.space_group_name_H-M   'P 1'
#
loop_
_entity.id
_entity.type
_entity.pdbx_description
1 polymer ?
#
loop_
_entity_poly.entity_id
_entity_poly.type
_entity_poly.pdbx_seq_one_letter_code
_entity_poly.pdbx_strand_id
1 'polypeptide(L)' 'MSVADSYFDELFRNNDDPWAFKQRWYERRKRALTLAALPRERYRAIFEPGCANGELSADLAERCDTLVCCDT' A
#
# COMPACT_ATOMS: atom_id res chain seq x y z
N MET A 1 16.61 11.34 6.35
CA MET A 1 17.41 10.25 6.96
C MET A 1 16.71 8.96 6.58
N SER A 2 17.38 8.06 5.85
CA SER A 2 16.84 6.73 5.54
C SER A 2 17.23 5.75 6.65
N VAL A 3 16.42 4.72 6.84
CA VAL A 3 16.76 3.55 7.68
C VAL A 3 17.32 2.45 6.79
N ALA A 4 18.00 1.47 7.37
CA ALA A 4 18.46 0.29 6.64
C ALA A 4 17.29 -0.68 6.39
N ASP A 5 17.31 -1.43 5.29
CA ASP A 5 16.25 -2.38 4.91
C ASP A 5 15.95 -3.39 6.02
N SER A 6 17.00 -3.82 6.74
CA SER A 6 16.88 -4.74 7.89
C SER A 6 15.94 -4.26 8.99
N TYR A 7 15.70 -2.95 9.11
CA TYR A 7 14.72 -2.40 10.04
C TYR A 7 13.29 -2.81 9.68
N PHE A 8 12.94 -2.73 8.39
CA PHE A 8 11.62 -3.12 7.91
C PHE A 8 11.45 -4.65 7.96
N ASP A 9 12.48 -5.39 7.58
CA ASP A 9 12.49 -6.86 7.70
C ASP A 9 12.18 -7.33 9.12
N GLU A 10 12.83 -6.73 10.12
CA GLU A 10 12.61 -7.08 11.52
C GLU A 10 11.22 -6.66 12.00
N LEU A 11 10.75 -5.49 11.57
CA LEU A 11 9.44 -4.97 11.92
C LEU A 11 8.32 -5.89 11.42
N PHE A 12 8.39 -6.31 10.15
CA PHE A 12 7.42 -7.22 9.54
C PHE A 12 7.52 -8.64 10.06
N ARG A 13 8.72 -9.13 10.38
CA ARG A 13 8.90 -10.48 10.96
C ARG A 13 8.17 -10.65 12.30
N ASN A 14 8.05 -9.58 13.06
CA ASN A 14 7.44 -9.60 14.40
C ASN A 14 5.95 -9.24 14.38
N ASN A 15 5.45 -8.64 13.30
CA ASN A 15 4.07 -8.21 13.17
C ASN A 15 3.67 -8.07 11.70
N ASP A 16 2.72 -8.90 11.24
CA ASP A 16 2.17 -8.87 9.88
C ASP A 16 1.36 -7.59 9.56
N ASP A 17 1.10 -6.76 10.57
CA ASP A 17 0.48 -5.45 10.44
C ASP A 17 1.10 -4.39 11.37
N PRO A 18 2.37 -4.01 11.14
CA PRO A 18 3.13 -3.20 12.08
C PRO A 18 2.58 -1.78 12.24
N TRP A 19 1.85 -1.29 11.23
CA TRP A 19 1.17 0.00 11.26
C TRP A 19 -0.35 -0.09 11.45
N ALA A 20 -0.88 -1.29 11.66
CA ALA A 20 -2.31 -1.56 11.84
C ALA A 20 -3.18 -1.04 10.67
N PHE A 21 -2.67 -1.15 9.43
CA PHE A 21 -3.35 -0.74 8.20
C PHE A 21 -4.64 -1.52 7.92
N LYS A 22 -4.71 -2.78 8.38
CA LYS A 22 -5.91 -3.62 8.25
C LYS A 22 -6.97 -3.24 9.27
N GLN A 23 -6.53 -2.98 10.50
CA GLN A 23 -7.41 -2.92 11.67
C GLN A 23 -7.95 -1.51 11.95
N ARG A 24 -7.12 -0.48 11.80
CA ARG A 24 -7.50 0.88 12.19
C ARG A 24 -8.55 1.45 11.24
N TRP A 25 -9.67 1.90 11.81
CA TRP A 25 -10.74 2.60 11.09
C TRP A 25 -10.21 3.76 10.24
N TYR A 26 -9.31 4.58 10.81
CA TYR A 26 -8.72 5.71 10.11
C TYR A 26 -7.94 5.28 8.85
N GLU A 27 -7.20 4.17 8.91
CA GLU A 27 -6.41 3.67 7.78
C GLU A 27 -7.29 3.17 6.64
N ARG A 28 -8.34 2.41 6.97
CA ARG A 28 -9.36 2.01 6.00
C ARG A 28 -10.07 3.22 5.36
N ARG A 29 -10.45 4.23 6.18
CA ARG A 29 -11.08 5.46 5.67
C ARG A 29 -10.13 6.27 4.78
N LYS A 30 -8.85 6.38 5.18
CA LYS A 30 -7.81 7.07 4.41
C LYS A 30 -7.66 6.43 3.03
N ARG A 31 -7.55 5.10 2.97
CA ARG A 31 -7.45 4.35 1.71
C ARG A 31 -8.66 4.56 0.81
N ALA A 32 -9.87 4.45 1.34
CA ALA A 32 -11.10 4.67 0.58
C ALA A 32 -11.15 6.09 -0.03
N LEU A 33 -10.76 7.11 0.73
CA LEU A 33 -10.67 8.49 0.23
C LEU A 33 -9.61 8.66 -0.84
N THR A 34 -8.44 8.04 -0.68
CA THR A 34 -7.38 8.05 -1.70
C THR A 34 -7.88 7.48 -3.03
N LEU A 35 -8.57 6.33 -3.01
CA LEU A 35 -9.10 5.70 -4.23
C LEU A 35 -10.21 6.52 -4.88
N ALA A 36 -11.05 7.18 -4.08
CA ALA A 36 -12.10 8.08 -4.55
C ALA A 36 -11.55 9.38 -5.15
N ALA A 37 -10.36 9.81 -4.72
CA ALA A 37 -9.71 11.00 -5.24
C ALA A 37 -9.04 10.79 -6.62
N LEU A 38 -8.89 9.54 -7.09
CA LEU A 38 -8.35 9.25 -8.42
C LEU A 38 -9.34 9.71 -9.50
N PRO A 39 -8.98 10.69 -10.35
CA PRO A 39 -9.93 11.33 -11.28
C PRO A 39 -10.35 10.42 -12.44
N ARG A 40 -9.52 9.44 -12.79
CA ARG A 40 -9.81 8.48 -13.85
C ARG A 40 -10.34 7.20 -13.24
N GLU A 41 -11.36 6.63 -13.89
CA GLU A 41 -11.94 5.35 -13.48
C GLU A 41 -10.91 4.22 -13.58
N ARG A 42 -10.12 4.16 -14.66
CA ARG A 42 -9.12 3.11 -14.87
C ARG A 42 -7.80 3.64 -15.45
N TYR A 43 -6.70 3.00 -15.07
CA TYR A 43 -5.34 3.31 -15.53
C TYR A 43 -4.74 2.11 -16.25
N ARG A 44 -3.93 2.35 -17.29
CA ARG A 44 -3.23 1.27 -17.99
C ARG A 44 -2.19 0.59 -17.10
N ALA A 45 -1.40 1.38 -16.38
CA ALA A 45 -0.35 0.89 -15.50
C ALA A 45 -0.26 1.77 -14.25
N ILE A 46 -0.06 1.13 -13.09
CA ILE A 46 0.19 1.78 -11.81
C ILE A 46 1.51 1.24 -11.25
N PHE A 47 2.31 2.14 -10.67
CA PHE A 47 3.53 1.80 -9.95
C PHE A 47 3.41 2.29 -8.50
N GLU A 48 3.70 1.41 -7.53
CA GLU A 48 3.66 1.71 -6.10
C GLU A 48 5.03 1.44 -5.47
N PRO A 49 5.86 2.48 -5.25
CA PRO A 49 7.10 2.37 -4.50
C PRO A 49 6.85 2.49 -3.00
N GLY A 50 6.94 1.37 -2.28
CA GLY A 50 6.58 1.20 -0.87
C GLY A 50 5.13 0.75 -0.73
N CYS A 51 4.90 -0.57 -0.82
CA CYS A 51 3.57 -1.18 -0.74
C CYS A 51 3.21 -1.70 0.66
N ALA A 52 4.18 -1.78 1.59
CA ALA A 52 4.00 -2.35 2.91
C ALA A 52 3.24 -3.70 2.83
N ASN A 53 2.12 -3.85 3.57
CA ASN A 53 1.33 -5.08 3.57
C ASN A 53 0.46 -5.27 2.30
N GLY A 54 0.45 -4.31 1.37
CA GLY A 54 -0.28 -4.40 0.11
C GLY A 54 -1.77 -4.02 0.16
N GLU A 55 -2.26 -3.42 1.26
CA GLU A 55 -3.68 -3.08 1.40
C GLU A 55 -4.17 -2.06 0.35
N LEU A 56 -3.36 -1.06 0.03
CA LEU A 56 -3.66 -0.12 -1.05
C LEU A 56 -3.43 -0.76 -2.43
N SER A 57 -2.40 -1.58 -2.56
CA SER A 57 -2.09 -2.33 -3.78
C SER A 57 -3.26 -3.18 -4.24
N ALA A 58 -3.91 -3.90 -3.32
CA ALA A 58 -5.07 -4.74 -3.62
C ALA A 58 -6.21 -3.91 -4.25
N ASP A 59 -6.55 -2.77 -3.67
CA ASP A 59 -7.60 -1.90 -4.19
C ASP A 59 -7.19 -1.20 -5.52
N LEU A 60 -5.89 -0.88 -5.69
CA LEU A 60 -5.36 -0.30 -6.93
C LEU A 60 -5.33 -1.30 -8.09
N ALA A 61 -5.13 -2.60 -7.80
CA ALA A 61 -5.16 -3.66 -8.82
C ALA A 61 -6.52 -3.73 -9.53
N GLU A 62 -7.63 -3.43 -8.84
CA GLU A 62 -8.96 -3.37 -9.46
C GLU A 62 -9.12 -2.17 -10.41
N ARG A 63 -8.29 -1.13 -10.23
CA ARG A 63 -8.35 0.15 -10.97
C ARG A 63 -7.35 0.23 -12.13
N CYS A 64 -6.61 -0.84 -12.42
CA CYS A 64 -5.63 -0.83 -13.49
C CYS A 64 -5.49 -2.15 -14.26
N ASP A 65 -4.85 -2.10 -15.43
CA ASP A 65 -4.54 -3.31 -16.22
C ASP A 65 -3.23 -3.97 -15.78
N THR A 66 -2.31 -3.21 -15.19
CA THR A 66 -1.04 -3.72 -14.68
C THR A 66 -0.62 -2.92 -13.47
N LEU A 67 -0.35 -3.63 -12.36
CA LEU A 67 0.21 -3.05 -11.14
C LEU A 67 1.61 -3.59 -10.92
N VAL A 68 2.56 -2.70 -10.65
CA VAL A 68 3.91 -3.05 -10.21
C VAL A 68 4.14 -2.44 -8.84
N CYS A 69 4.38 -3.29 -7.86
CA CYS A 69 4.75 -2.87 -6.50
C CYS A 69 6.25 -3.15 -6.30
N CYS A 70 6.93 -2.26 -5.59
CA CYS A 70 8.33 -2.43 -5.21
C CYS A 70 8.49 -1.98 -3.76
N ASP A 71 9.09 -2.83 -2.94
CA ASP A 71 9.43 -2.52 -1.55
C ASP A 71 10.84 -3.02 -1.25
N THR A 72 11.44 -2.50 -0.19
CA THR A 72 12.79 -2.88 0.29
C THR A 72 12.76 -4.17 1.09
#